data_AF-A0A084IQY0-F1
#
_entry.id   AF-A0A084IQY0-F1
#
_cell.length_a   1.000
_cell.length_b   1.000
_cell.length_c   1.000
_cell.angle_alpha   90.00
_cell.angle_beta   90.00
_cell.angle_gamma   90.00
#
_symmetry.space_group_name_H-M   'P 1'
#
loop_
_entity.id
_entity.type
_entity.pdbx_description
1 polymer ?
#
loop_
_entity_poly.entity_id
_entity_poly.type
_entity_poly.pdbx_seq_one_letter_code
_entity_poly.pdbx_strand_id
1 'polypeptide(L)'
;MITLKAKGGIKIKFDPEEDLDWDIFDAQSNKKIGRIEIDDEQMVVGADISQEYQRKGIATAVIKYLVEECGCEFYFWPPDGLTYNDARHLSVEGANLANSLVEKGLAKWIKVGPCAEDETF
;
A
#
# COMPACT_ATOMS: atom_id res chain seq x y z
N MET A 1 -4.25 -11.83 -13.84
CA MET A 1 -5.22 -10.75 -13.55
C MET A 1 -6.43 -11.19 -12.72
N ILE A 2 -6.60 -10.57 -11.56
CA ILE A 2 -7.58 -10.90 -10.51
C ILE A 2 -8.66 -9.82 -10.43
N THR A 3 -9.89 -10.17 -10.06
CA THR A 3 -10.98 -9.21 -9.86
C THR A 3 -11.41 -9.17 -8.39
N LEU A 4 -11.40 -7.98 -7.78
CA LEU A 4 -11.84 -7.76 -6.41
C LEU A 4 -13.04 -6.82 -6.33
N LYS A 5 -13.76 -6.87 -5.21
CA LYS A 5 -14.84 -5.94 -4.88
C LYS A 5 -14.41 -5.03 -3.73
N ALA A 6 -14.29 -3.74 -4.02
CA ALA A 6 -13.99 -2.70 -3.03
C ALA A 6 -15.27 -2.12 -2.39
N LYS A 7 -15.10 -1.20 -1.43
CA LYS A 7 -16.22 -0.53 -0.75
C LYS A 7 -17.08 0.22 -1.76
N GLY A 8 -18.40 0.22 -1.54
CA GLY A 8 -19.35 0.82 -2.47
C GLY A 8 -19.64 -0.03 -3.71
N GLY A 9 -19.17 -1.28 -3.74
CA GLY A 9 -19.49 -2.24 -4.79
C GLY A 9 -18.66 -2.10 -6.07
N ILE A 10 -17.62 -1.26 -6.04
CA ILE A 10 -16.70 -1.06 -7.15
C ILE A 10 -15.93 -2.35 -7.39
N LYS A 11 -15.87 -2.76 -8.66
CA LYS A 11 -15.09 -3.92 -9.10
C LYS A 11 -13.79 -3.42 -9.69
N ILE A 12 -12.68 -3.92 -9.18
CA ILE A 12 -11.33 -3.56 -9.65
C ILE A 12 -10.63 -4.81 -10.18
N LYS A 13 -9.68 -4.60 -11.08
CA LYS A 13 -8.77 -5.64 -11.58
C LYS A 13 -7.33 -5.20 -11.37
N PHE A 14 -6.45 -6.14 -11.05
CA PHE A 14 -5.00 -5.92 -10.99
C PHE A 14 -4.31 -7.27 -11.24
N ASP A 15 -3.01 -7.24 -11.51
CA ASP A 15 -2.22 -8.46 -11.70
C ASP A 15 -1.11 -8.56 -10.65
N PRO A 16 -1.18 -9.51 -9.69
CA PRO A 16 -0.15 -9.64 -8.67
C PRO A 16 1.11 -10.39 -9.15
N GLU A 17 1.10 -10.96 -10.36
CA GLU A 17 2.21 -11.77 -10.89
C GLU A 17 3.32 -10.94 -11.56
N GLU A 18 3.06 -9.68 -11.88
CA GLU A 18 4.02 -8.77 -12.53
C GLU A 18 4.51 -7.72 -11.51
N ASP A 19 5.75 -7.90 -11.06
CA ASP A 19 6.53 -6.94 -10.27
C ASP A 19 5.96 -6.53 -8.89
N LEU A 20 6.74 -5.69 -8.20
CA LEU A 20 6.40 -5.07 -6.91
C LEU A 20 5.47 -3.85 -7.08
N ASP A 21 5.10 -3.51 -8.32
CA ASP A 21 4.25 -2.39 -8.67
C ASP A 21 2.93 -2.86 -9.30
N TRP A 22 1.83 -2.80 -8.56
CA TRP A 22 0.54 -3.28 -9.05
C TRP A 22 -0.34 -2.16 -9.57
N ASP A 23 -0.50 -2.15 -10.89
CA ASP A 23 -1.48 -1.29 -11.57
C ASP A 23 -2.91 -1.77 -11.31
N ILE A 24 -3.77 -0.82 -10.93
CA ILE A 24 -5.18 -1.07 -10.59
C ILE A 24 -6.06 -0.51 -11.69
N PHE A 25 -6.99 -1.32 -12.18
CA PHE A 25 -7.92 -1.00 -13.25
C PHE A 25 -9.37 -1.08 -12.76
N ASP A 26 -10.23 -0.21 -13.27
CA ASP A 26 -11.67 -0.37 -13.13
C ASP A 26 -12.14 -1.56 -13.99
N ALA A 27 -12.84 -2.51 -13.38
CA ALA A 27 -13.17 -3.77 -14.03
C ALA A 27 -14.14 -3.64 -15.21
N GLN A 28 -14.94 -2.56 -15.24
CA GLN A 28 -15.99 -2.32 -16.24
C GLN A 28 -15.42 -1.58 -17.46
N SER A 29 -14.69 -0.51 -17.21
CA SER A 29 -14.14 0.38 -18.24
C SER A 29 -12.74 -0.02 -18.71
N ASN A 30 -12.05 -0.88 -17.96
CA ASN A 30 -10.64 -1.24 -18.18
C ASN A 30 -9.68 -0.03 -18.14
N LYS A 31 -10.11 1.08 -17.55
CA LYS A 31 -9.29 2.28 -17.32
C LYS A 31 -8.35 2.02 -16.14
N LYS A 32 -7.07 2.37 -16.26
CA LYS A 32 -6.15 2.44 -15.11
C LYS A 32 -6.62 3.54 -14.15
N ILE A 33 -6.87 3.17 -12.90
CA ILE A 33 -7.41 4.06 -11.86
C ILE A 33 -6.45 4.29 -10.71
N GLY A 34 -5.33 3.57 -10.66
CA GLY A 34 -4.33 3.75 -9.63
C GLY A 34 -3.21 2.74 -9.70
N ARG A 35 -2.36 2.78 -8.69
CA ARG A 35 -1.19 1.92 -8.52
C ARG A 35 -0.83 1.80 -7.05
N ILE A 36 -0.32 0.65 -6.65
CA ILE A 36 0.39 0.47 -5.38
C ILE A 36 1.82 0.05 -5.74
N GLU A 37 2.78 0.75 -5.17
CA GLU A 37 4.21 0.55 -5.39
C GLU A 37 4.82 0.05 -4.10
N ILE A 38 5.60 -1.02 -4.22
CA ILE A 38 6.26 -1.70 -3.13
C ILE A 38 7.73 -1.88 -3.47
N ASP A 39 8.61 -1.78 -2.48
CA ASP A 39 10.03 -2.09 -2.69
C ASP A 39 10.34 -3.58 -2.44
N ASP A 40 11.60 -3.94 -2.65
CA ASP A 40 12.10 -5.30 -2.47
C ASP A 40 12.04 -5.79 -1.01
N GLU A 41 11.84 -4.89 -0.05
CA GLU A 41 11.66 -5.18 1.37
C GLU A 41 10.17 -5.27 1.79
N GLN A 42 9.26 -5.27 0.82
CA GLN A 42 7.80 -5.27 1.05
C GLN A 42 7.30 -3.99 1.74
N MET A 43 8.02 -2.88 1.60
CA MET A 43 7.57 -1.56 2.03
C MET A 43 6.60 -0.97 1.03
N VAL A 44 5.47 -0.47 1.52
CA VAL A 44 4.59 0.33 0.66
C VAL A 44 5.25 1.71 0.47
N VAL A 45 5.88 1.92 -0.68
CA VAL A 45 6.56 3.17 -1.03
C VAL A 45 5.64 4.15 -1.76
N GLY A 46 4.57 3.65 -2.38
CA GLY A 46 3.60 4.47 -3.11
C GLY A 46 2.20 3.87 -3.13
N ALA A 47 1.19 4.73 -3.02
CA ALA A 47 -0.20 4.35 -3.26
C ALA A 47 -0.94 5.54 -3.88
N ASP A 48 -1.16 5.49 -5.18
CA ASP A 48 -1.91 6.52 -5.90
C ASP A 48 -3.22 5.95 -6.44
N ILE A 49 -4.32 6.60 -6.12
CA ILE A 49 -5.66 6.29 -6.61
C ILE A 49 -6.23 7.57 -7.16
N SER A 50 -6.67 7.53 -8.42
CA SER A 50 -7.38 8.62 -9.10
C SER A 50 -8.45 9.21 -8.20
N GLN A 51 -8.51 10.54 -8.11
CA GLN A 51 -9.35 11.27 -7.14
C GLN A 51 -10.81 10.79 -7.10
N GLU A 52 -11.40 10.52 -8.27
CA GLU A 52 -12.78 10.02 -8.42
C GLU A 52 -13.02 8.61 -7.82
N TYR A 53 -11.94 7.86 -7.55
CA TYR A 53 -11.94 6.51 -6.97
C TYR A 53 -11.42 6.47 -5.53
N GLN A 54 -10.95 7.59 -4.97
CA GLN A 54 -10.49 7.66 -3.59
C GLN A 54 -11.61 7.40 -2.59
N ARG A 55 -11.23 7.02 -1.36
CA ARG A 55 -12.14 6.71 -0.22
C ARG A 55 -13.15 5.58 -0.48
N LYS A 56 -12.99 4.82 -1.57
CA LYS A 56 -13.80 3.64 -1.92
C LYS A 56 -13.14 2.32 -1.48
N GLY A 57 -12.15 2.37 -0.58
CA GLY A 57 -11.51 1.18 0.00
C GLY A 57 -10.74 0.32 -1.02
N ILE A 58 -10.36 0.88 -2.16
CA ILE A 58 -9.65 0.17 -3.24
C ILE A 58 -8.28 -0.29 -2.77
N ALA A 59 -7.44 0.62 -2.27
CA ALA A 59 -6.11 0.28 -1.78
C ALA A 59 -6.16 -0.79 -0.66
N THR A 60 -7.10 -0.64 0.28
CA THR A 60 -7.33 -1.66 1.32
C THR A 60 -7.73 -3.01 0.74
N ALA A 61 -8.56 -3.05 -0.30
CA ALA A 61 -8.99 -4.32 -0.89
C ALA A 61 -7.82 -5.05 -1.57
N VAL A 62 -6.96 -4.32 -2.28
CA VAL A 62 -5.76 -4.89 -2.92
C VAL A 62 -4.78 -5.41 -1.87
N ILE A 63 -4.41 -4.57 -0.90
CA ILE A 63 -3.48 -4.96 0.18
C ILE A 63 -4.03 -6.15 0.96
N LYS A 64 -5.32 -6.14 1.29
CA LYS A 64 -5.97 -7.26 1.97
C LYS A 64 -5.84 -8.57 1.19
N TYR A 65 -6.09 -8.54 -0.12
CA TYR A 65 -5.93 -9.72 -0.96
C TYR A 65 -4.48 -10.23 -0.94
N LEU A 66 -3.50 -9.33 -1.07
CA LEU A 66 -2.09 -9.72 -1.08
C LEU A 66 -1.66 -10.34 0.26
N VAL A 67 -2.14 -9.82 1.39
CA VAL A 67 -1.87 -10.43 2.71
C VAL A 67 -2.56 -11.79 2.86
N GLU A 68 -3.86 -11.86 2.58
CA GLU A 68 -4.67 -13.04 2.91
C GLU A 68 -4.48 -14.19 1.91
N GLU A 69 -4.34 -13.88 0.62
CA GLU A 69 -4.30 -14.88 -0.46
C GLU A 69 -2.89 -15.11 -1.00
N CYS A 70 -2.02 -14.10 -0.96
CA CYS A 70 -0.62 -14.22 -1.42
C CYS A 70 0.39 -14.38 -0.27
N GLY A 71 -0.04 -14.19 0.98
CA GLY A 71 0.85 -14.31 2.15
C GLY A 71 1.89 -13.21 2.24
N CYS A 72 1.68 -12.06 1.58
CA CYS A 72 2.58 -10.92 1.68
C CYS A 72 2.51 -10.30 3.09
N GLU A 73 3.64 -9.80 3.58
CA GLU A 73 3.66 -8.91 4.74
C GLU A 73 3.89 -7.48 4.24
N PHE A 74 3.25 -6.49 4.84
CA PHE A 74 3.46 -5.10 4.46
C PHE A 74 3.92 -4.27 5.64
N TYR A 75 4.87 -3.38 5.34
CA TYR A 75 5.50 -2.56 6.34
C TYR A 75 5.40 -1.08 5.97
N PHE A 76 5.27 -0.25 7.00
CA PHE A 76 5.33 1.20 6.91
C PHE A 76 6.37 1.72 7.90
N TRP A 77 7.08 2.77 7.51
CA TRP A 77 7.91 3.52 8.44
C TRP A 77 7.03 4.38 9.36
N PRO A 78 7.34 4.51 10.66
CA PRO A 78 6.57 5.33 11.59
C PRO A 78 6.78 6.83 11.33
N PRO A 79 5.72 7.65 11.28
CA PRO A 79 5.84 9.09 11.01
C PRO A 79 6.60 9.81 12.13
N ASP A 80 7.86 10.22 11.91
CA ASP A 80 8.76 10.63 13.02
C ASP A 80 9.32 12.09 13.01
N GLY A 81 9.02 12.89 12.00
CA GLY A 81 9.31 14.35 11.95
C GLY A 81 10.54 14.88 11.17
N LEU A 82 11.59 14.11 10.83
CA LEU A 82 12.95 14.60 10.42
C LEU A 82 13.55 14.28 8.99
N THR A 83 13.31 15.08 7.95
CA THR A 83 13.83 14.90 6.53
C THR A 83 13.49 13.66 5.66
N TYR A 84 13.35 13.85 4.33
CA TYR A 84 13.10 12.77 3.34
C TYR A 84 14.03 11.57 3.61
N ASN A 85 13.49 10.35 3.63
CA ASN A 85 14.12 9.02 3.80
C ASN A 85 13.62 8.19 5.00
N ASP A 86 12.66 8.69 5.77
CA ASP A 86 11.74 7.83 6.54
C ASP A 86 10.28 8.22 6.24
N ALA A 87 9.34 7.54 6.89
CA ALA A 87 7.87 7.65 6.93
C ALA A 87 7.17 8.98 6.61
N ARG A 88 7.87 10.11 6.57
CA ARG A 88 7.32 11.41 6.20
C ARG A 88 7.11 11.64 4.72
N HIS A 89 7.36 10.63 3.89
CA HIS A 89 6.86 10.57 2.53
C HIS A 89 5.34 10.31 2.48
N LEU A 90 4.72 9.85 3.58
CA LEU A 90 3.28 9.64 3.61
C LEU A 90 2.57 11.00 3.61
N SER A 91 1.79 11.26 2.57
CA SER A 91 0.78 12.32 2.60
C SER A 91 -0.18 12.11 3.78
N VAL A 92 -0.96 13.13 4.15
CA VAL A 92 -2.00 12.98 5.18
C VAL A 92 -2.92 11.80 4.84
N GLU A 93 -3.23 11.63 3.56
CA GLU A 93 -3.97 10.48 3.03
C GLU A 93 -3.22 9.16 3.21
N GLY A 94 -1.93 9.11 2.88
CA GLY A 94 -1.08 7.94 3.03
C GLY A 94 -0.96 7.50 4.49
N ALA A 95 -0.75 8.45 5.41
CA ALA A 95 -0.68 8.18 6.85
C ALA A 95 -2.01 7.64 7.39
N ASN A 96 -3.14 8.20 6.95
CA ASN A 96 -4.46 7.68 7.32
C ASN A 96 -4.71 6.28 6.77
N LEU A 97 -4.25 5.99 5.55
CA LEU A 97 -4.32 4.64 4.98
C LEU A 97 -3.46 3.66 5.78
N ALA A 98 -2.19 4.00 6.03
CA ALA A 98 -1.24 3.18 6.77
C ALA A 98 -1.76 2.84 8.18
N ASN A 99 -2.22 3.84 8.94
CA ASN A 99 -2.85 3.63 10.24
C ASN A 99 -4.03 2.64 10.14
N SER A 100 -4.93 2.84 9.16
CA SER A 100 -6.08 1.96 8.99
C SER A 100 -5.71 0.53 8.64
N LEU A 101 -4.62 0.31 7.91
CA LEU A 101 -4.13 -1.03 7.56
C LEU A 101 -3.50 -1.72 8.77
N VAL A 102 -2.71 -0.98 9.55
CA VAL A 102 -2.10 -1.49 10.79
C VAL A 102 -3.17 -1.84 11.82
N GLU A 103 -4.16 -0.98 12.05
CA GLU A 103 -5.28 -1.25 12.96
C GLU A 103 -6.09 -2.50 12.57
N LYS A 104 -6.14 -2.81 11.27
CA LYS A 104 -6.80 -4.02 10.74
C LYS A 104 -5.92 -5.26 10.75
N GLY A 105 -4.66 -5.15 11.18
CA GLY A 105 -3.69 -6.25 11.15
C GLY A 105 -3.23 -6.64 9.73
N LEU A 106 -3.40 -5.75 8.75
CA LEU A 106 -2.99 -5.96 7.36
C LEU A 106 -1.60 -5.41 7.04
N ALA A 107 -1.00 -4.67 7.98
CA ALA A 107 0.35 -4.14 7.86
C ALA A 107 0.96 -3.91 9.25
N LYS A 108 2.26 -3.62 9.29
CA LYS A 108 3.01 -3.35 10.52
C LYS A 108 3.81 -2.05 10.39
N TRP A 109 3.97 -1.32 11.49
CA TRP A 109 4.99 -0.27 11.57
C TRP A 109 6.35 -0.91 11.84
N ILE A 110 7.40 -0.49 11.13
CA ILE A 110 8.77 -0.89 11.45
C ILE A 110 9.21 -0.14 12.72
N LYS A 111 9.79 -0.84 13.70
CA LYS A 111 10.26 -0.23 14.95
C LYS A 111 11.65 0.40 14.85
N VAL A 112 12.49 -0.09 13.93
CA VAL A 112 13.86 0.38 13.69
C VAL A 112 14.20 0.06 12.23
N GLY A 113 14.76 1.03 11.51
CA GLY A 113 15.14 0.81 10.12
C GLY A 113 16.24 -0.21 9.92
N PRO A 114 16.32 -0.88 8.75
CA PRO A 114 17.48 -1.72 8.40
C PRO A 114 18.82 -0.94 8.40
N CYS A 115 18.79 0.40 8.40
CA CYS A 115 19.98 1.25 8.49
C CYS A 115 20.41 1.62 9.93
N ALA A 116 19.79 1.07 10.98
CA ALA A 116 20.19 1.34 12.37
C ALA A 116 21.10 0.25 12.96
N GLU A 117 21.77 -0.54 12.10
CA GLU A 117 22.92 -1.32 12.50
C GLU A 117 24.18 -0.48 12.31
N ASP A 118 24.85 -0.20 13.44
CA ASP A 118 26.25 0.23 13.57
C ASP A 118 26.63 1.70 13.28
N GLU A 119 26.23 2.62 14.17
CA GLU A 119 27.11 3.72 14.58
C GLU A 119 27.56 3.53 16.04
N THR A 120 28.41 2.54 16.25
CA THR A 120 29.37 2.53 17.35
C THR A 120 30.78 2.49 16.77
N PHE A 121 31.44 3.66 16.70
CA PHE A 121 32.89 3.79 16.79
C PHE A 121 33.24 5.04 17.59
#